data_AF-A0A8T6VBB5-F1
#
_entry.id   AF-A0A8T6VBB5-F1
#
_cell.length_a   1.000
_cell.length_b   1.000
_cell.length_c   1.000
_cell.angle_alpha   90.00
_cell.angle_beta   90.00
_cell.angle_gamma   90.00
#
_symmetry.space_group_name_H-M   'P 1'
#
loop_
_entity.id
_entity.type
_entity.pdbx_description
1 polymer ?
#
loop_
_entity_poly.entity_id
_entity_poly.type
_entity_poly.pdbx_seq_one_letter_code
_entity_poly.pdbx_strand_id
1 'polypeptide(L)'
;ETLLYASAQRQIKKAVKLIGIHPSSHEVAVVIIANSSNEASSLLKIVSALLEGSIRDDRLLELTNEKAEGIKTLFEISDIELEAKTKNEDEKNEALSN
;
A
#
# COMPACT_ATOMS: atom_id res chain seq x y z
N GLU A 1 -8.20 10.30 4.99
CA GLU A 1 -7.19 11.01 4.18
C GLU A 1 -6.03 10.10 3.74
N THR A 2 -5.51 9.23 4.61
CA THR A 2 -4.39 8.30 4.30
C THR A 2 -4.53 7.58 2.96
N LEU A 3 -5.69 6.94 2.71
CA LEU A 3 -5.96 6.26 1.44
C LEU A 3 -5.99 7.21 0.23
N LEU A 4 -6.52 8.44 0.40
CA LEU A 4 -6.54 9.43 -0.68
C LEU A 4 -5.12 9.83 -1.08
N TYR A 5 -4.27 10.12 -0.09
CA TYR A 5 -2.86 10.44 -0.31
C TYR A 5 -2.09 9.27 -0.92
N ALA A 6 -2.23 8.06 -0.36
CA ALA A 6 -1.56 6.87 -0.87
C ALA A 6 -1.94 6.54 -2.32
N SER A 7 -3.18 6.86 -2.74
CA SER A 7 -3.64 6.64 -4.11
C SER A 7 -3.14 7.67 -5.13
N ALA A 8 -2.46 8.73 -4.69
CA ALA A 8 -2.11 9.91 -5.50
C ALA A 8 -3.33 10.55 -6.21
N GLN A 9 -4.55 10.35 -5.70
CA GLN A 9 -5.79 10.90 -6.28
C GLN A 9 -6.28 12.12 -5.49
N ARG A 10 -7.02 13.00 -6.18
CA ARG A 10 -7.78 14.10 -5.54
C ARG A 10 -9.24 13.74 -5.27
N GLN A 11 -9.73 12.63 -5.82
CA GLN A 11 -11.13 12.19 -5.72
C GLN A 11 -11.23 10.91 -4.90
N ILE A 12 -11.99 10.94 -3.81
CA ILE A 12 -12.19 9.80 -2.90
C ILE A 12 -12.69 8.56 -3.66
N LYS A 13 -13.66 8.74 -4.58
CA LYS A 13 -14.19 7.62 -5.37
C LYS A 13 -13.12 6.91 -6.20
N LYS A 14 -12.15 7.65 -6.75
CA LYS A 14 -11.03 7.06 -7.51
C LYS A 14 -10.05 6.37 -6.58
N ALA A 15 -9.72 6.98 -5.44
CA ALA A 15 -8.83 6.39 -4.44
C ALA A 15 -9.35 5.03 -3.95
N VAL A 16 -10.64 4.96 -3.59
CA VAL A 16 -11.28 3.72 -3.13
C VAL A 16 -11.32 2.66 -4.23
N LYS A 17 -11.54 3.06 -5.49
CA LYS A 17 -11.49 2.12 -6.62
C LYS A 17 -10.09 1.58 -6.88
N LEU A 18 -9.06 2.40 -6.68
CA LEU A 18 -7.67 2.05 -7.01
C LEU A 18 -7.02 1.16 -5.93
N ILE A 19 -7.14 1.55 -4.66
CA ILE A 19 -6.44 0.89 -3.54
C ILE A 19 -7.33 0.54 -2.35
N GLY A 20 -8.65 0.66 -2.49
CA GLY A 20 -9.60 0.25 -1.46
C GLY A 20 -9.81 -1.27 -1.42
N ILE A 21 -10.42 -1.74 -0.34
CA ILE A 21 -10.78 -3.15 -0.18
C ILE A 21 -11.91 -3.50 -1.15
N HIS A 22 -11.74 -4.59 -1.91
CA HIS A 22 -12.74 -5.15 -2.81
C HIS A 22 -13.16 -6.57 -2.36
N PRO A 23 -14.37 -7.05 -2.73
CA PRO A 23 -14.78 -8.42 -2.43
C PRO A 23 -13.85 -9.50 -3.00
N SER A 24 -13.04 -9.16 -4.00
CA SER A 24 -12.03 -10.01 -4.60
C SER A 24 -10.63 -9.83 -3.99
N SER A 25 -10.49 -9.02 -2.93
CA SER A 25 -9.21 -8.84 -2.24
C SER A 25 -8.87 -10.09 -1.43
N HIS A 26 -7.68 -10.64 -1.66
CA HIS A 26 -7.15 -11.81 -0.94
C HIS A 26 -6.11 -11.42 0.11
N GLU A 27 -5.51 -10.25 -0.05
CA GLU A 27 -4.52 -9.67 0.85
C GLU A 27 -4.97 -8.25 1.21
N VAL A 28 -4.87 -7.90 2.49
CA VAL A 28 -5.33 -6.61 3.02
C VAL A 28 -4.26 -6.03 3.93
N ALA A 29 -3.85 -4.79 3.64
CA ALA A 29 -3.02 -4.00 4.55
C ALA A 29 -3.91 -3.18 5.48
N VAL A 30 -3.56 -3.18 6.78
CA VAL A 30 -4.30 -2.43 7.81
C VAL A 30 -3.41 -1.32 8.35
N VAL A 31 -3.90 -0.08 8.29
CA VAL A 31 -3.24 1.09 8.88
C VAL A 31 -4.13 1.64 10.00
N ILE A 32 -3.59 1.71 11.22
CA ILE A 32 -4.29 2.21 12.41
C ILE A 32 -3.56 3.47 12.88
N ILE A 33 -4.30 4.58 13.01
CA ILE A 33 -3.81 5.85 13.54
C ILE A 33 -4.63 6.15 14.80
N ALA A 34 -3.96 6.34 15.94
CA ALA A 34 -4.60 6.55 17.23
C ALA A 34 -3.80 7.53 18.08
N ASN A 35 -4.42 8.14 19.10
CA ASN A 35 -3.78 9.12 19.97
C ASN A 35 -2.86 8.47 21.02
N SER A 36 -2.96 7.15 21.21
CA SER A 36 -2.12 6.39 22.11
C SER A 36 -1.88 4.96 21.63
N SER A 37 -0.78 4.37 22.10
CA SER A 37 -0.46 2.96 21.81
C SER A 37 -1.53 1.99 22.35
N ASN A 38 -2.15 2.30 23.49
CA ASN A 38 -3.22 1.48 24.07
C ASN A 38 -4.48 1.48 23.19
N GLU A 39 -4.83 2.64 22.63
CA GLU A 39 -5.95 2.77 21.69
C GLU A 39 -5.66 2.01 20.39
N ALA A 40 -4.48 2.20 19.81
CA ALA A 40 -4.05 1.46 18.62
C ALA A 40 -4.09 -0.07 18.84
N SER A 41 -3.59 -0.53 20.00
CA SER A 41 -3.57 -1.95 20.36
C SER A 41 -4.98 -2.52 20.54
N SER A 42 -5.90 -1.72 21.10
CA SER A 42 -7.30 -2.13 21.25
C SER A 42 -8.01 -2.25 19.91
N LEU A 43 -7.79 -1.29 19.01
CA LEU A 43 -8.31 -1.33 17.63
C LEU A 43 -7.73 -2.50 16.84
N LEU A 44 -6.43 -2.77 16.99
CA LEU A 44 -5.78 -3.90 16.33
C LEU A 44 -6.44 -5.22 16.73
N LYS A 45 -6.76 -5.42 18.02
CA LYS A 45 -7.47 -6.62 18.48
C LYS A 45 -8.83 -6.78 17.83
N ILE A 46 -9.60 -5.69 17.69
CA ILE A 46 -10.91 -5.70 17.04
C ILE A 46 -10.76 -6.08 15.56
N VAL A 47 -9.82 -5.47 14.85
CA VAL A 47 -9.57 -5.77 13.44
C VAL A 47 -9.07 -7.20 13.23
N SER A 48 -8.19 -7.69 14.10
CA SER A 48 -7.73 -9.08 14.06
C SER A 48 -8.88 -10.07 14.26
N ALA A 49 -9.84 -9.78 15.15
CA ALA A 49 -11.03 -10.61 15.33
C ALA A 49 -11.93 -10.60 14.08
N LEU A 50 -12.08 -9.46 13.40
CA LEU A 50 -12.84 -9.37 12.15
C LEU A 50 -12.19 -10.12 10.98
N LEU A 51 -10.87 -10.26 11.00
CA LEU A 51 -10.08 -10.97 10.01
C LEU A 51 -9.71 -12.38 10.49
N GLU A 52 -10.47 -12.96 11.43
CA GLU A 52 -10.26 -14.32 11.91
C GLU A 52 -10.14 -15.33 10.76
N GLY A 53 -9.12 -16.18 10.81
CA GLY A 53 -8.79 -17.14 9.74
C GLY A 53 -7.80 -16.62 8.70
N SER A 54 -7.40 -15.35 8.75
CA SER A 54 -6.30 -14.81 7.93
C SER A 54 -4.92 -15.07 8.54
N ILE A 55 -3.89 -15.11 7.69
CA ILE A 55 -2.49 -15.17 8.13
C ILE A 55 -1.99 -13.73 8.28
N ARG A 56 -1.57 -13.36 9.49
CA ARG A 56 -0.95 -12.05 9.73
C ARG A 56 0.49 -12.06 9.23
N ASP A 57 0.80 -11.15 8.32
CA ASP A 57 2.16 -10.88 7.85
C ASP A 57 2.55 -9.42 8.15
N ASP A 58 3.50 -9.25 9.06
CA ASP A 58 4.02 -7.93 9.45
C ASP A 58 5.26 -7.51 8.61
N ARG A 59 5.68 -8.30 7.60
CA ARG A 59 6.86 -8.04 6.75
C ARG A 59 6.57 -7.11 5.57
N LEU A 60 5.56 -6.25 5.69
CA LEU A 60 5.04 -5.41 4.61
C LEU A 60 6.07 -4.46 3.98
N LEU A 61 7.11 -4.08 4.73
CA LEU A 61 8.03 -2.99 4.40
C LEU A 61 9.07 -3.30 3.30
N GLU A 62 9.27 -4.57 2.93
CA GLU A 62 10.23 -4.91 1.89
C GLU A 62 9.65 -4.68 0.48
N LEU A 63 10.31 -3.83 -0.32
CA LEU A 63 9.99 -3.62 -1.73
C LEU A 63 10.63 -4.74 -2.57
N THR A 64 9.84 -5.75 -2.94
CA THR A 64 10.26 -6.80 -3.86
C THR A 64 10.01 -6.38 -5.31
N ASN A 65 10.68 -7.03 -6.26
CA ASN A 65 10.46 -6.76 -7.70
C ASN A 65 8.99 -6.92 -8.11
N GLU A 66 8.28 -7.89 -7.52
CA GLU A 66 6.84 -8.07 -7.73
C GLU A 66 6.02 -6.87 -7.25
N LYS A 67 6.31 -6.35 -6.05
CA LYS A 67 5.64 -5.15 -5.52
C LYS A 67 5.97 -3.93 -6.37
N ALA A 68 7.22 -3.79 -6.84
CA ALA A 68 7.64 -2.69 -7.70
C ALA A 68 6.88 -2.69 -9.04
N GLU A 69 6.76 -3.84 -9.71
CA GLU A 69 5.96 -3.96 -10.94
C GLU A 69 4.47 -3.75 -10.68
N GLY A 70 3.96 -4.20 -9.52
CA GLY A 70 2.60 -3.91 -9.08
C GLY A 70 2.33 -2.41 -8.94
N ILE A 71 3.26 -1.66 -8.33
CA ILE A 71 3.18 -0.19 -8.20
C ILE A 71 3.21 0.48 -9.57
N LYS A 72 4.14 0.11 -10.45
CA LYS A 72 4.20 0.65 -11.83
C LYS A 72 2.88 0.45 -12.56
N THR A 73 2.33 -0.76 -12.50
CA THR A 73 1.06 -1.11 -13.15
C THR A 73 -0.10 -0.30 -12.55
N LEU A 74 -0.16 -0.20 -11.22
CA LEU A 74 -1.23 0.50 -10.51
C LEU A 74 -1.26 2.00 -10.80
N PHE A 75 -0.09 2.61 -10.96
CA PHE A 75 0.06 4.04 -11.25
C PHE A 75 0.28 4.35 -12.74
N GLU A 76 0.19 3.34 -13.61
CA GLU A 76 0.39 3.46 -15.06
C GLU A 76 1.75 4.09 -15.43
N ILE A 77 2.79 3.81 -14.65
CA ILE A 77 4.15 4.31 -14.86
C ILE A 77 4.82 3.47 -15.94
N SER A 78 5.15 4.10 -17.07
CA SER A 78 5.88 3.44 -18.16
C SER A 78 7.37 3.24 -17.83
N ASP A 79 7.99 2.25 -18.47
CA ASP A 79 9.43 2.01 -18.31
C ASP A 79 10.27 3.21 -18.74
N ILE A 80 9.84 3.93 -19.79
CA ILE A 80 10.52 5.14 -20.28
C ILE A 80 10.48 6.26 -19.23
N GLU A 81 9.35 6.48 -18.56
CA GLU A 81 9.23 7.49 -17.51
C GLU A 81 10.10 7.16 -16.29
N LEU A 82 10.25 5.87 -16.00
CA LEU A 82 11.07 5.38 -14.91
C LEU A 82 12.57 5.52 -15.25
N GLU A 83 12.99 5.05 -16.43
CA GLU A 83 14.35 5.17 -16.95
C GLU A 83 14.81 6.63 -17.09
N ALA A 84 13.91 7.54 -17.46
CA ALA A 84 14.23 8.97 -17.52
C ALA A 84 14.63 9.56 -16.16
N LYS A 85 14.22 8.92 -15.05
CA LYS A 85 14.52 9.35 -13.68
C LYS A 85 15.64 8.57 -13.00
N THR A 86 16.10 7.44 -13.56
CA THR A 86 17.00 6.50 -12.86
C THR A 86 18.11 6.00 -13.78
N LYS A 87 19.34 5.94 -13.28
CA LYS A 87 20.52 5.50 -14.05
C LYS A 87 20.90 4.03 -13.84
N ASN A 88 20.33 3.36 -12.82
CA ASN A 88 20.59 1.96 -12.49
C ASN A 88 19.39 1.34 -11.72
N GLU A 89 19.41 0.02 -11.49
CA GLU A 89 18.32 -0.70 -10.81
C GLU A 89 18.15 -0.33 -9.32
N ASP A 90 19.24 0.06 -8.63
CA ASP A 90 19.16 0.48 -7.23
C ASP A 90 18.38 1.81 -7.10
N GLU A 91 18.62 2.76 -8.02
CA GLU A 91 17.85 4.01 -8.14
C GLU A 91 16.39 3.77 -8.56
N LYS A 92 16.08 2.67 -9.25
CA LYS A 92 14.72 2.30 -9.66
C LYS A 92 13.82 1.95 -8.47
N ASN A 93 14.34 1.16 -7.53
CA ASN A 93 13.62 0.84 -6.30
C ASN A 93 13.47 2.07 -5.39
N GLU A 94 14.49 2.92 -5.35
CA GLU A 94 14.45 4.19 -4.62
C GLU A 94 13.42 5.18 -5.21
N ALA A 95 13.29 5.25 -6.54
CA ALA A 95 12.31 6.10 -7.22
C ALA A 95 10.85 5.71 -6.93
N LEU A 96 10.60 4.44 -6.59
CA LEU A 96 9.28 3.92 -6.23
C LEU A 96 9.00 3.98 -4.72
N SER A 97 10.01 4.33 -3.92
CA SER A 97 9.94 4.36 -2.45
C SER A 97 9.85 5.79 -1.87
N ASN A 98 9.93 6.85 -2.69
CA ASN A 98 9.96 8.25 -2.28
C ASN A 98 8.62 8.98 -2.51
#